data_AF-A0A6C8YZ05-F1
#
_entry.id   AF-A0A6C8YZ05-F1
#
_cell.length_a   1.000
_cell.length_b   1.000
_cell.length_c   1.000
_cell.angle_alpha   90.00
_cell.angle_beta   90.00
_cell.angle_gamma   90.00
#
_symmetry.space_group_name_H-M   'P 1'
#
loop_
_entity.id
_entity.type
_entity.pdbx_description
1 polymer ?
#
loop_
_entity_poly.entity_id
_entity_poly.type
_entity_poly.pdbx_seq_one_letter_code
_entity_poly.pdbx_strand_id
1 'polypeptide(L)' 'MNHLFDIFDTLEQLPPNSEAVLATVVSVEGSAYRQPGARMLILA' A
#
# COMPACT_ATOMS: atom_id res chain seq x y z
N MET A 1 5.65 3.84 -14.14
CA MET A 1 5.99 3.93 -12.70
C MET A 1 5.19 2.82 -12.02
N ASN A 2 5.87 1.80 -11.50
CA ASN A 2 5.24 0.58 -11.02
C ASN A 2 5.06 0.70 -9.49
N HIS A 3 3.87 1.11 -9.07
CA HIS A 3 3.50 1.35 -7.66
C HIS A 3 3.84 0.21 -6.69
N LEU A 4 4.04 -1.01 -7.19
CA LEU A 4 4.47 -2.14 -6.37
C LEU A 4 5.94 -2.05 -5.96
N PHE A 5 6.83 -1.63 -6.86
CA PHE A 5 8.26 -1.50 -6.55
C PHE A 5 8.48 -0.35 -5.57
N ASP A 6 7.77 0.77 -5.74
CA ASP A 6 7.85 1.90 -4.80
C ASP A 6 7.48 1.50 -3.36
N ILE A 7 6.54 0.57 -3.19
CA ILE A 7 6.16 0.04 -1.87
C ILE A 7 7.29 -0.81 -1.28
N PHE A 8 7.93 -1.66 -2.09
CA PHE A 8 9.07 -2.47 -1.64
C PHE A 8 10.26 -1.59 -1.27
N ASP A 9 10.60 -0.61 -2.10
CA ASP A 9 11.68 0.34 -1.84
C ASP A 9 11.45 1.08 -0.50
N THR A 10 10.20 1.45 -0.22
CA THR A 10 9.85 2.09 1.05
C THR A 10 10.01 1.14 2.24
N LEU A 11 9.53 -0.10 2.12
CA LEU A 11 9.64 -1.12 3.17
C LEU A 11 11.10 -1.45 3.50
N GLU A 12 11.97 -1.54 2.49
CA GLU A 12 13.41 -1.81 2.67
C GLU A 12 14.14 -0.68 3.42
N GLN A 13 13.62 0.54 3.36
CA GLN A 13 14.20 1.70 4.04
C GLN A 13 13.70 1.88 5.48
N LEU A 14 12.75 1.06 5.93
CA LEU A 14 12.22 1.19 7.29
C LEU A 14 13.25 0.74 8.34
N PRO A 15 13.33 1.44 9.49
CA PRO A 15 14.10 0.96 10.62
C PRO A 15 13.69 -0.45 11.07
N PRO A 16 14.60 -1.23 11.67
CA PRO A 16 14.27 -2.52 12.26
C PRO A 16 13.11 -2.41 13.24
N ASN A 17 12.18 -3.38 13.22
CA ASN A 17 10.96 -3.42 14.04
C ASN A 17 9.96 -2.29 13.79
N SER A 18 10.04 -1.60 12.64
CA SER A 18 8.98 -0.65 12.25
C SER A 18 7.68 -1.41 12.00
N GLU A 19 6.57 -0.85 12.48
CA GLU A 19 5.23 -1.36 12.18
C GLU A 19 4.71 -0.74 10.88
N ALA A 20 4.28 -1.59 9.96
CA ALA A 20 3.73 -1.18 8.69
C ALA A 20 2.57 -2.09 8.28
N VAL A 21 1.58 -1.52 7.60
CA VAL A 21 0.40 -2.20 7.07
C VAL A 21 0.29 -1.94 5.58
N LEU A 22 0.21 -3.01 4.78
CA LEU A 22 -0.12 -2.91 3.37
C LEU A 22 -1.63 -3.08 3.18
N ALA A 23 -2.33 -1.97 3.00
CA ALA A 23 -3.75 -1.97 2.70
C ALA A 23 -3.99 -2.19 1.19
N THR A 24 -4.93 -3.08 0.85
CA THR A 24 -5.35 -3.33 -0.54
C THR A 24 -6.86 -3.22 -0.66
N VAL A 25 -7.34 -2.47 -1.65
CA VAL A 25 -8.77 -2.45 -1.98
C VAL A 25 -9.12 -3.78 -2.64
N VAL A 26 -9.93 -4.61 -1.98
CA VAL A 26 -10.33 -5.94 -2.49
C VAL A 26 -11.64 -5.88 -3.30
N SER A 27 -12.53 -4.97 -2.98
CA SER A 27 -13.79 -4.73 -3.69
C SER A 27 -14.24 -3.27 -3.50
N VAL A 28 -15.15 -2.83 -4.37
CA VAL A 28 -15.81 -1.52 -4.28
C VAL A 28 -17.28 -1.71 -4.59
N GLU A 29 -18.15 -1.08 -3.80
CA GLU A 29 -19.57 -0.91 -4.09
C GLU A 29 -19.86 0.57 -4.38
N GLY A 30 -20.50 0.86 -5.51
CA GLY A 30 -20.74 2.24 -5.96
C GLY A 30 -19.51 2.88 -6.61
N SER A 31 -19.35 4.19 -6.41
CA SER A 31 -18.25 4.97 -7.00
C SER A 31 -17.15 5.24 -5.98
N ALA A 32 -15.90 4.93 -6.31
CA ALA A 32 -14.74 5.19 -5.46
C ALA A 32 -13.58 5.80 -6.26
N TYR A 33 -12.76 6.61 -5.59
CA TYR A 33 -11.56 7.23 -6.17
C TYR A 33 -10.51 6.19 -6.60
N ARG A 34 -10.34 5.12 -5.81
CA ARG A 34 -9.44 4.00 -6.11
C ARG A 34 -10.25 2.76 -6.46
N GLN A 35 -9.79 2.04 -7.48
CA GLN A 35 -10.38 0.78 -7.93
C GLN A 35 -9.80 -0.42 -7.17
N PRO A 36 -10.46 -1.60 -7.21
CA PRO A 36 -9.89 -2.83 -6.67
C PRO A 36 -8.47 -3.10 -7.19
N GLY A 37 -7.60 -3.57 -6.30
CA GLY A 37 -6.18 -3.78 -6.55
C GLY A 37 -5.30 -2.55 -6.28
N ALA A 38 -5.89 -1.38 -6.00
CA ALA A 38 -5.14 -0.24 -5.45
C ALA A 38 -4.54 -0.60 -4.08
N ARG A 39 -3.31 -0.16 -3.85
CA ARG A 39 -2.53 -0.47 -2.64
C ARG A 39 -2.04 0.80 -1.98
N MET A 40 -1.88 0.75 -0.66
CA MET A 40 -1.31 1.82 0.14
C MET A 40 -0.49 1.21 1.27
N LEU A 41 0.74 1.70 1.44
CA LEU A 41 1.56 1.41 2.61
C LEU A 41 1.24 2.43 3.70
N ILE A 42 0.93 1.96 4.90
CA ILE A 42 0.63 2.77 6.09
C ILE A 42 1.70 2.43 7.13
N LEU A 43 2.35 3.45 7.68
CA LEU A 43 3.37 3.32 8.72
C LEU A 43 2.79 3.80 10.06
N ALA A 44 3.22 3.19 11.16
CA ALA A 44 2.88 3.63 12.52
C ALA A 44 3.63 4.90 12.94
#